data_AF-A0A264VZC4-F1
#
_entry.id   AF-A0A264VZC4-F1
#
_cell.length_a   1.000
_cell.length_b   1.000
_cell.length_c   1.000
_cell.angle_alpha   90.00
_cell.angle_beta   90.00
_cell.angle_gamma   90.00
#
_symmetry.space_group_name_H-M   'P 1'
#
loop_
_entity.id
_entity.type
_entity.pdbx_description
1 polymer ?
#
loop_
_entity_poly.entity_id
_entity_poly.type
_entity_poly.pdbx_seq_one_letter_code
_entity_poly.pdbx_strand_id
1 'polypeptide(L)'
;NNLGDKSPALLFNNIYGYNNAQIALNVIGSWPNHALMLGLPKDTPVKEQFFEFARRYNQFPVKVQREETAPFHENEITEDINLF
;
A
#
# COMPACT_ATOMS: atom_id res chain seq x y z
N ASN A 1 -19.76 -11.86 -10.26
CA ASN A 1 -18.47 -11.35 -10.79
C ASN A 1 -17.46 -11.29 -9.66
N ASN A 2 -16.42 -12.11 -9.74
CA ASN A 2 -15.48 -12.39 -8.65
C ASN A 2 -14.39 -11.31 -8.60
N LEU A 3 -14.76 -10.11 -8.15
CA LEU A 3 -13.90 -8.92 -8.13
C LEU A 3 -12.71 -8.98 -7.15
N GLY A 4 -12.45 -10.12 -6.49
CA GLY A 4 -11.41 -10.24 -5.46
C GLY A 4 -10.17 -11.07 -5.83
N ASP A 5 -10.24 -12.03 -6.76
CA ASP A 5 -9.15 -13.01 -6.89
C ASP A 5 -7.90 -12.41 -7.58
N LYS A 6 -8.11 -11.67 -8.67
CA LYS A 6 -7.04 -11.09 -9.51
C LYS A 6 -7.34 -9.68 -10.02
N SER A 7 -8.32 -8.99 -9.44
CA SER A 7 -8.68 -7.65 -9.90
C SER A 7 -7.53 -6.67 -9.67
N PRO A 8 -7.34 -5.71 -10.59
CA PRO A 8 -6.34 -4.66 -10.41
C PRO A 8 -6.76 -3.69 -9.30
N ALA A 9 -5.77 -2.95 -8.79
CA ALA A 9 -6.02 -1.73 -8.04
C ALA A 9 -6.60 -0.64 -8.96
N LEU A 10 -7.31 0.32 -8.39
CA LEU A 10 -7.84 1.47 -9.13
C LEU A 10 -7.02 2.71 -8.79
N LEU A 11 -6.66 3.50 -9.80
CA LEU A 11 -6.00 4.79 -9.62
C LEU A 11 -6.87 5.89 -10.24
N PHE A 12 -7.45 6.73 -9.39
CA PHE A 12 -8.16 7.94 -9.82
C PHE A 12 -7.17 9.10 -9.81
N ASN A 13 -6.97 9.71 -10.97
CA ASN A 13 -6.05 10.82 -11.19
C ASN A 13 -6.73 12.10 -11.69
N ASN A 14 -8.06 12.07 -11.80
CA ASN A 14 -8.91 13.22 -12.12
C ASN A 14 -10.10 13.22 -11.15
N ILE A 15 -10.05 14.08 -10.16
CA ILE A 15 -11.02 14.13 -9.06
C ILE A 15 -11.61 15.54 -9.06
N TYR A 16 -12.93 15.62 -9.25
CA TYR A 16 -13.62 16.90 -9.26
C TYR A 16 -13.37 17.66 -7.95
N GLY A 17 -12.95 18.91 -8.05
CA GLY A 17 -12.61 19.76 -6.90
C GLY A 17 -11.16 19.66 -6.43
N TYR A 18 -10.33 18.81 -7.03
CA TYR A 18 -8.91 18.66 -6.66
C TYR A 18 -7.99 18.82 -7.88
N ASN A 19 -6.90 19.58 -7.72
CA ASN A 19 -5.98 19.87 -8.82
C ASN A 19 -4.82 18.86 -8.92
N ASN A 20 -4.31 18.35 -7.80
CA ASN A 20 -3.11 17.50 -7.74
C ASN A 20 -3.29 16.25 -6.86
N ALA A 21 -4.54 15.87 -6.53
CA ALA A 21 -4.80 14.69 -5.72
C ALA A 21 -4.93 13.44 -6.60
N GLN A 22 -4.41 12.31 -6.10
CA GLN A 22 -4.60 11.00 -6.68
C GLN A 22 -5.10 10.03 -5.61
N ILE A 23 -6.01 9.13 -5.96
CA ILE A 23 -6.55 8.12 -5.03
C ILE A 23 -6.25 6.73 -5.59
N ALA A 24 -5.50 5.93 -4.84
CA ALA A 24 -5.30 4.51 -5.10
C ALA A 24 -6.25 3.68 -4.23
N LEU A 25 -7.15 2.91 -4.84
CA LEU A 25 -8.11 2.03 -4.15
C LEU A 25 -7.82 0.56 -4.43
N ASN A 26 -8.25 -0.29 -3.50
CA ASN A 26 -8.16 -1.75 -3.59
C ASN A 26 -6.71 -2.27 -3.77
N VAL A 27 -5.71 -1.53 -3.26
CA VAL A 27 -4.29 -1.80 -3.50
C VAL A 27 -3.83 -3.17 -3.01
N ILE A 28 -4.45 -3.72 -1.96
CA ILE A 28 -4.16 -5.07 -1.43
C ILE A 28 -5.36 -6.03 -1.56
N GLY A 29 -6.37 -5.67 -2.37
CA GLY A 29 -7.64 -6.40 -2.45
C GLY A 29 -7.65 -7.63 -3.35
N SER A 30 -6.48 -8.07 -3.83
CA SER A 30 -6.33 -9.30 -4.60
C SER A 30 -5.11 -10.10 -4.12
N TRP A 31 -5.14 -11.42 -4.32
CA TRP A 31 -4.03 -12.29 -3.89
C TRP A 31 -2.69 -11.98 -4.55
N PRO A 32 -2.64 -11.59 -5.84
CA PRO A 32 -1.40 -11.10 -6.44
C PRO A 32 -0.87 -9.83 -5.78
N ASN A 33 -1.75 -8.87 -5.46
CA ASN A 33 -1.35 -7.64 -4.80
C ASN A 33 -0.89 -7.89 -3.34
N HIS A 34 -1.53 -8.82 -2.64
CA HIS A 34 -1.10 -9.23 -1.31
C HIS A 34 0.29 -9.91 -1.35
N ALA A 35 0.58 -10.73 -2.37
CA ALA A 35 1.93 -11.27 -2.56
C ALA A 35 2.97 -10.16 -2.76
N LEU A 36 2.66 -9.17 -3.61
CA LEU A 36 3.55 -8.03 -3.85
C LEU A 36 3.75 -7.16 -2.60
N MET A 37 2.71 -6.97 -1.77
CA MET A 37 2.83 -6.29 -0.46
C MET A 37 3.84 -7.00 0.44
N LEU A 38 3.92 -8.33 0.36
CA LEU A 38 4.92 -9.12 1.06
C LEU A 38 6.28 -9.15 0.34
N GLY A 39 6.44 -8.53 -0.82
CA GLY A 39 7.67 -8.62 -1.62
C GLY A 39 7.90 -10.02 -2.23
N LEU A 40 6.82 -10.78 -2.43
CA LEU A 40 6.82 -12.10 -3.07
C LEU A 40 6.44 -11.97 -4.57
N PRO A 41 6.77 -12.96 -5.42
CA PRO A 41 6.23 -13.04 -6.77
C PRO A 41 4.69 -12.97 -6.80
N LYS A 42 4.14 -12.31 -7.82
CA LYS A 42 2.67 -12.07 -7.94
C LYS A 42 1.83 -13.35 -7.99
N ASP A 43 2.44 -14.48 -8.33
CA ASP A 43 1.82 -15.78 -8.52
C ASP A 43 2.09 -16.74 -7.34
N THR A 44 2.73 -16.26 -6.27
CA THR A 44 2.93 -17.04 -5.05
C THR A 44 1.60 -17.56 -4.50
N PRO A 45 1.46 -18.88 -4.27
CA PRO A 45 0.23 -19.46 -3.74
C PRO A 45 -0.19 -18.86 -2.39
N VAL A 46 -1.50 -18.67 -2.18
CA VAL A 46 -2.06 -18.06 -0.95
C VAL A 46 -1.57 -18.77 0.33
N LYS A 47 -1.40 -20.09 0.28
CA LYS A 47 -0.86 -20.87 1.41
C LYS A 47 0.56 -20.44 1.79
N GLU A 48 1.42 -20.16 0.81
CA GLU A 48 2.79 -19.69 1.05
C GLU A 48 2.78 -18.25 1.57
N GLN A 49 1.91 -17.39 1.02
CA GLN A 49 1.72 -16.03 1.53
C GLN A 49 1.31 -16.03 3.01
N PHE A 50 0.42 -16.94 3.43
CA PHE A 50 -0.01 -17.12 4.82
C PHE A 50 1.17 -17.47 5.73
N PHE A 51 1.98 -18.46 5.36
CA PHE A 51 3.12 -18.87 6.18
C PHE A 51 4.20 -17.79 6.24
N GLU A 52 4.42 -17.04 5.15
CA GLU A 52 5.35 -15.91 5.16
C GLU A 52 4.86 -14.80 6.09
N PHE A 53 3.56 -14.47 6.06
CA PHE A 53 2.99 -13.50 6.98
C PHE A 53 3.16 -13.94 8.44
N ALA A 54 2.83 -15.19 8.77
CA ALA A 54 2.99 -15.74 10.12
C ALA A 54 4.45 -15.72 10.58
N ARG A 55 5.39 -16.05 9.68
CA ARG A 55 6.84 -16.01 9.96
C ARG A 55 7.30 -14.58 10.29
N ARG A 56 6.88 -13.57 9.52
CA ARG A 56 7.20 -12.16 9.78
C ARG A 56 6.60 -11.66 11.09
N TYR A 57 5.36 -12.05 11.36
CA TYR A 57 4.69 -11.69 12.61
C TYR A 57 5.41 -12.27 13.83
N ASN A 58 5.87 -13.52 13.76
CA ASN A 58 6.65 -14.14 14.85
C ASN A 58 8.04 -13.51 15.04
N GLN A 59 8.58 -12.83 14.04
CA GLN A 59 9.86 -12.11 14.10
C GLN A 59 9.70 -10.63 14.46
N PHE A 60 8.45 -10.14 14.56
CA PHE A 60 8.18 -8.76 14.95
C PHE A 60 8.44 -8.58 16.46
N PRO A 61 8.97 -7.42 16.90
CA PRO A 61 9.37 -6.26 16.11
C PRO A 61 10.75 -6.40 15.44
N VAL A 62 10.92 -5.73 14.30
CA VAL A 62 12.22 -5.58 13.64
C VAL A 62 12.75 -4.15 13.83
N LYS A 63 14.08 -4.00 13.79
CA LYS A 63 14.73 -2.68 13.89
C LYS A 63 14.29 -1.79 12.71
N VAL A 64 13.87 -0.56 13.03
CA VAL A 64 13.57 0.46 12.01
C VAL A 64 14.84 1.19 11.58
N GLN A 65 14.88 1.58 10.31
CA GLN A 65 15.85 2.54 9.78
C GLN A 65 15.32 3.95 10.02
N ARG A 66 16.18 4.86 10.49
CA ARG A 66 15.87 6.28 10.64
C ARG A 66 16.55 7.03 9.50
N GLU A 67 15.80 7.89 8.84
CA GLU A 67 16.27 8.72 7.74
C GLU A 67 16.00 10.18 8.07
N GLU A 68 16.95 11.05 7.78
CA GLU A 68 16.82 12.50 7.98
C GLU A 68 16.05 13.16 6.82
N THR A 69 16.05 12.52 5.65
CA THR A 69 15.42 13.02 4.42
C THR A 69 14.60 11.93 3.76
N ALA A 70 13.35 12.22 3.40
CA ALA A 70 12.45 11.30 2.73
C ALA A 70 11.50 12.05 1.77
N PRO A 71 10.96 11.40 0.72
CA PRO A 71 10.04 12.04 -0.22
C PRO A 71 8.78 12.63 0.43
N PHE A 72 8.31 12.08 1.56
CA PHE A 72 7.15 12.63 2.25
C PHE A 72 7.43 13.98 2.95
N HIS A 73 8.68 14.46 2.99
CA HIS A 73 9.03 15.80 3.46
C HIS A 73 8.81 16.89 2.40
N GLU A 74 8.43 16.54 1.16
CA GLU A 74 8.30 17.50 0.05
C GLU A 74 7.25 18.59 0.27
N ASN A 75 6.22 18.34 1.09
CA ASN A 75 5.16 19.30 1.40
C ASN A 75 4.97 19.37 2.91
N GLU A 76 5.06 20.58 3.48
CA GLU A 76 4.85 20.84 4.90
C GLU A 76 3.87 22.01 5.07
N ILE A 77 2.80 21.80 5.84
CA ILE A 77 1.80 22.83 6.17
C ILE A 77 1.73 22.88 7.70
N THR A 78 2.16 23.99 8.29
CA THR A 78 2.26 24.16 9.76
C THR A 78 1.17 25.06 10.35
N GLU A 79 0.54 25.89 9.52
CA GLU A 79 -0.51 26.85 9.89
C GLU A 79 -1.67 26.72 8.92
N ASP A 80 -2.88 27.13 9.34
CA ASP A 80 -4.10 27.10 8.53
C ASP A 80 -4.39 25.75 7.82
N ILE A 81 -4.09 24.63 8.51
CA ILE A 81 -4.28 23.28 7.98
C ILE A 81 -5.76 23.06 7.64
N ASN A 82 -6.02 22.82 6.36
CA ASN A 82 -7.35 22.45 5.85
C ASN A 82 -7.30 21.08 5.17
N LEU A 83 -8.17 20.16 5.61
CA LEU A 83 -8.28 18.79 5.09
C LEU A 83 -9.41 18.64 4.05
N PHE A 84 -10.05 19.74 3.65
CA PHE A 84 -11.18 19.81 2.70
C PHE A 84 -10.92 20.84 1.60
#